data_AF-A0A1T5KMQ9-F1
#
_entry.id   AF-A0A1T5KMQ9-F1
#
_cell.length_a   1.000
_cell.length_b   1.000
_cell.length_c   1.000
_cell.angle_alpha   90.00
_cell.angle_beta   90.00
_cell.angle_gamma   90.00
#
_symmetry.space_group_name_H-M   'P 1'
#
loop_
_entity.id
_entity.type
_entity.pdbx_description
1 polymer ?
#
loop_
_entity_poly.entity_id
_entity_poly.type
_entity_poly.pdbx_seq_one_letter_code
_entity_poly.pdbx_strand_id
1 'polypeptide(L)'
;MIKKILLLLMLITLFVCFYVSVYDISDFISYSSKEYFINNAISETGSNNIVTAIYLDYRLFDSIFEASILLIVVSGIIFISKKDDEII
;
A
#
# COMPACT_ATOMS: atom_id res chain seq x y z
N MET A 1 29.36 -15.97 -11.86
CA MET A 1 28.40 -15.79 -12.99
C MET A 1 27.12 -16.59 -12.79
N ILE A 2 27.18 -17.84 -12.33
CA ILE A 2 26.02 -18.70 -12.04
C ILE A 2 24.96 -18.04 -11.13
N LYS A 3 25.35 -17.36 -10.04
CA LYS A 3 24.43 -16.69 -9.10
C LYS A 3 23.62 -15.57 -9.77
N LYS A 4 24.25 -14.81 -10.66
CA LYS A 4 23.59 -13.72 -11.40
C LYS A 4 22.58 -14.27 -12.41
N ILE A 5 22.94 -15.38 -13.07
CA ILE A 5 22.05 -16.10 -14.00
C ILE A 5 20.85 -16.67 -13.26
N LEU A 6 21.05 -17.28 -12.10
CA LEU A 6 19.97 -17.83 -11.27
C LEU A 6 19.02 -16.73 -10.76
N LEU A 7 19.57 -15.59 -10.33
CA LEU A 7 18.77 -14.43 -9.92
C LEU A 7 17.95 -13.86 -11.09
N LEU A 8 18.56 -13.75 -12.27
CA LEU A 8 17.87 -13.29 -13.47
C LEU A 8 16.73 -14.23 -13.86
N LEU A 9 16.97 -15.55 -13.77
CA LEU A 9 15.96 -16.56 -14.07
C LEU A 9 14.79 -16.51 -13.08
N MET A 10 15.07 -16.37 -11.77
CA MET A 10 14.03 -16.14 -10.76
C MET A 10 13.19 -14.90 -11.05
N LEU A 11 13.83 -13.79 -11.41
CA LEU A 11 13.14 -12.54 -11.69
C LEU A 11 12.22 -12.70 -12.92
N ILE A 12 12.72 -13.32 -13.99
CA ILE A 12 11.94 -13.60 -15.20
C ILE A 12 10.75 -14.48 -14.86
N THR A 13 10.93 -15.55 -14.09
CA THR A 13 9.83 -16.41 -13.65
C THR A 13 8.78 -15.63 -12.87
N LEU A 14 9.18 -14.77 -11.94
CA LEU A 14 8.26 -13.93 -11.16
C LEU A 14 7.47 -12.97 -12.05
N PHE A 15 8.13 -12.33 -13.02
CA PHE A 15 7.48 -11.46 -14.00
C PHE A 15 6.48 -12.21 -14.88
N VAL A 16 6.83 -13.40 -15.37
CA VAL A 16 5.93 -14.23 -16.19
C VAL A 16 4.72 -14.67 -15.37
N CYS A 17 4.92 -15.13 -14.13
CA CYS A 17 3.82 -15.46 -13.23
C CYS A 17 2.90 -14.27 -13.01
N PHE A 18 3.46 -13.09 -12.70
CA PHE A 18 2.68 -11.87 -12.52
C PHE A 18 1.90 -11.49 -13.80
N TYR A 19 2.54 -11.55 -14.96
CA TYR A 19 1.89 -11.25 -16.24
C TYR A 19 0.70 -12.19 -16.51
N VAL A 20 0.89 -13.49 -16.33
CA VAL A 20 -0.18 -14.49 -16.50
C VAL A 20 -1.32 -14.25 -15.50
N SER A 21 -1.01 -13.92 -14.24
CA SER A 21 -2.02 -13.61 -13.22
C SER A 21 -2.84 -12.36 -13.53
N VAL A 22 -2.25 -11.37 -14.20
CA VAL A 22 -2.92 -10.10 -14.56
C VAL A 22 -3.66 -10.20 -15.89
N TYR A 23 -3.27 -11.13 -16.77
CA TYR A 23 -3.77 -11.23 -18.15
C TYR A 23 -5.30 -11.31 -18.26
N ASP A 24 -5.97 -11.90 -17.28
CA ASP A 24 -7.42 -12.18 -17.32
C ASP A 24 -8.24 -11.35 -16.31
N ILE A 25 -7.70 -10.21 -15.86
CA ILE A 25 -8.37 -9.38 -14.83
C ILE A 25 -9.68 -8.77 -15.33
N SER A 26 -9.83 -8.50 -16.64
CA SER A 26 -10.96 -7.75 -17.19
C SER A 26 -12.32 -8.40 -16.91
N ASP A 27 -12.38 -9.72 -16.82
CA ASP A 27 -13.63 -10.46 -16.67
C ASP A 27 -14.09 -10.54 -15.21
N PHE A 28 -13.23 -10.15 -14.26
CA PHE A 28 -13.49 -10.22 -12.82
C PHE A 28 -13.65 -8.83 -12.16
N ILE A 29 -13.63 -7.74 -12.91
CA ILE A 29 -13.79 -6.39 -12.34
C ILE A 29 -15.25 -6.15 -11.98
N SER A 30 -15.57 -6.18 -10.69
CA SER A 30 -16.84 -5.67 -10.18
C SER A 30 -16.76 -4.18 -9.89
N TYR A 31 -17.59 -3.38 -10.56
CA TYR A 31 -17.71 -1.94 -10.29
C TYR A 31 -18.61 -1.61 -9.09
N SER A 32 -19.21 -2.63 -8.47
CA SER A 32 -20.18 -2.45 -7.37
C SER A 32 -19.64 -1.60 -6.22
N SER A 33 -18.39 -1.83 -5.79
CA SER A 33 -17.74 -1.04 -4.73
C SER A 33 -17.49 0.40 -5.16
N LYS A 34 -17.07 0.62 -6.41
CA LYS A 34 -16.85 1.96 -6.96
C LYS A 34 -18.17 2.75 -6.99
N GLU A 35 -19.23 2.14 -7.49
CA GLU A 35 -20.56 2.76 -7.56
C GLU A 35 -21.11 3.06 -6.17
N TYR A 36 -20.95 2.14 -5.21
CA TYR A 36 -21.33 2.35 -3.82
C TYR A 36 -20.67 3.60 -3.24
N PHE A 37 -19.33 3.72 -3.33
CA PHE A 37 -18.64 4.88 -2.78
C PHE A 37 -19.02 6.19 -3.49
N ILE A 38 -19.24 6.17 -4.81
CA ILE A 38 -19.65 7.37 -5.54
C ILE A 38 -21.03 7.85 -5.09
N ASN A 39 -21.97 6.92 -4.90
CA ASN A 39 -23.35 7.27 -4.59
C ASN A 39 -23.57 7.59 -3.10
N ASN A 40 -22.78 6.99 -2.20
CA ASN A 40 -23.05 7.03 -0.76
C ASN A 40 -22.05 7.87 0.05
N ALA A 41 -20.84 8.14 -0.45
CA ALA A 41 -19.77 8.75 0.36
C ALA A 41 -20.20 10.06 1.03
N ILE A 42 -20.89 10.96 0.32
CA ILE A 42 -21.31 12.23 0.89
C ILE A 42 -22.40 12.06 1.96
N SER A 43 -23.31 11.10 1.78
CA SER A 43 -24.41 10.86 2.72
C SER A 43 -23.94 10.16 3.99
N GLU A 44 -22.92 9.30 3.88
CA GLU A 44 -22.43 8.50 5.00
C GLU A 44 -21.31 9.21 5.77
N THR A 45 -20.43 9.93 5.07
CA THR A 45 -19.21 10.54 5.66
C THR A 45 -19.25 12.07 5.73
N GLY A 46 -20.18 12.70 4.99
CA GLY A 46 -20.24 14.16 4.85
C GLY A 46 -19.12 14.76 3.99
N SER A 47 -18.24 13.95 3.40
CA SER A 47 -17.13 14.44 2.58
C SER A 47 -17.50 14.54 1.10
N ASN A 48 -17.27 15.71 0.51
CA ASN A 48 -17.37 15.93 -0.93
C ASN A 48 -16.23 15.26 -1.72
N ASN A 49 -15.11 14.97 -1.07
CA ASN A 49 -13.97 14.32 -1.71
C ASN A 49 -14.01 12.83 -1.39
N ILE A 50 -14.42 12.03 -2.38
CA ILE A 50 -14.55 10.57 -2.26
C ILE A 50 -13.23 9.92 -1.83
N VAL A 51 -12.08 10.43 -2.27
CA VAL A 51 -10.78 9.89 -1.85
C VAL A 51 -10.61 10.05 -0.34
N THR A 52 -10.91 11.24 0.21
CA THR A 52 -10.85 11.49 1.66
C THR A 52 -11.87 10.65 2.44
N ALA A 53 -13.08 10.47 1.90
CA ALA A 53 -14.07 9.58 2.50
C ALA A 53 -13.56 8.14 2.59
N ILE A 54 -12.84 7.66 1.56
CA ILE A 54 -12.28 6.32 1.54
C ILE A 54 -11.20 6.15 2.60
N TYR A 55 -10.17 6.99 2.65
CA TYR A 55 -9.03 6.74 3.54
C TYR A 55 -9.26 7.22 5.00
N LEU A 56 -10.15 8.20 5.23
CA LEU A 56 -10.45 8.69 6.59
C LEU A 56 -11.74 8.14 7.22
N ASP A 57 -12.62 7.51 6.44
CA ASP A 57 -13.86 6.95 6.97
C ASP A 57 -13.94 5.45 6.68
N TYR A 58 -14.19 5.05 5.42
CA TYR A 58 -14.38 3.65 5.04
C TYR A 58 -13.18 2.74 5.35
N ARG A 59 -11.96 3.26 5.24
CA ARG A 59 -10.69 2.55 5.47
C ARG A 59 -9.81 3.24 6.51
N LEU A 60 -10.43 3.87 7.51
CA LEU A 60 -9.74 4.61 8.57
C LEU A 60 -8.57 3.83 9.19
N PHE A 61 -8.74 2.53 9.47
CA PHE A 61 -7.70 1.73 10.10
C PHE A 61 -6.41 1.61 9.27
N ASP A 62 -6.53 1.55 7.94
CA ASP A 62 -5.37 1.47 7.05
C ASP A 62 -4.51 2.74 7.16
N SER A 63 -5.15 3.91 7.14
CA SER A 63 -4.47 5.20 7.31
C SER A 63 -3.94 5.46 8.73
N ILE A 64 -4.64 5.00 9.77
CA ILE A 64 -4.13 5.06 11.14
C ILE A 64 -2.85 4.23 11.26
N PHE A 65 -2.82 3.02 10.69
CA PHE A 65 -1.64 2.17 10.74
C PHE A 65 -0.51 2.72 9.86
N GLU A 66 -0.78 3.31 8.71
CA GLU A 66 0.21 4.01 7.90
C GLU A 66 0.91 5.12 8.71
N ALA A 67 0.12 5.99 9.36
CA ALA A 67 0.64 7.06 10.22
C ALA A 67 1.41 6.50 11.42
N SER A 68 0.94 5.40 12.02
CA SER A 68 1.60 4.74 13.15
C SER A 68 2.94 4.15 12.76
N ILE A 69 3.04 3.50 11.59
CA ILE A 69 4.29 2.97 11.05
C ILE A 69 5.27 4.13 10.81
N LEU A 70 4.82 5.23 10.21
CA LEU A 70 5.66 6.40 9.98
C LEU A 70 6.19 6.99 11.30
N LEU A 71 5.35 7.06 12.33
CA LEU A 71 5.76 7.48 13.68
C LEU A 71 6.82 6.54 14.27
N ILE A 72 6.62 5.23 14.17
CA ILE A 72 7.57 4.22 14.67
C ILE A 72 8.91 4.35 13.94
N VAL A 73 8.89 4.50 12.61
CA VAL A 73 10.10 4.66 11.78
C VAL A 73 10.87 5.91 12.19
N VAL A 74 10.20 7.06 12.28
CA VAL A 74 10.85 8.32 12.68
C VAL A 74 11.42 8.22 14.11
N SER A 75 10.66 7.63 15.04
CA SER A 75 11.11 7.42 16.42
C SER A 75 12.34 6.50 16.48
N GLY A 76 12.36 5.43 15.69
CA GLY A 76 13.49 4.51 15.59
C GLY A 76 14.75 5.17 15.02
N ILE A 77 14.59 6.01 13.99
CA ILE A 77 15.71 6.77 13.41
C ILE A 77 16.31 7.73 14.45
N ILE A 78 15.48 8.48 15.17
CA ILE A 78 15.95 9.41 16.21
C ILE A 78 16.68 8.65 17.33
N PHE A 79 16.14 7.50 17.76
CA PHE A 79 16.76 6.69 18.80
C PHE A 79 18.14 6.17 18.39
N ILE A 80 18.27 5.64 17.17
CA ILE A 80 19.55 5.15 16.64
C ILE A 80 20.54 6.31 16.46
N SER A 81 20.11 7.44 15.88
CA SER A 81 20.96 8.60 15.65
C SER A 81 21.54 9.16 16.95
N LYS A 82 20.77 9.20 18.04
CA LYS A 82 21.27 9.64 19.34
C LYS A 82 22.32 8.71 19.94
N LYS A 83 22.19 7.40 19.70
CA LYS A 83 23.14 6.41 20.20
C LYS A 83 24.51 6.54 19.53
N ASP A 84 24.55 6.91 18.24
CA ASP A 84 25.80 7.11 17.52
C ASP A 84 26.58 8.34 18.05
N ASP A 85 25.89 9.38 18.52
CA ASP A 85 26.51 10.57 19.13
C ASP A 85 27.13 10.30 20.52
N GLU A 86 26.66 9.27 21.25
CA GLU A 86 27.19 8.90 22.57
C GLU A 86 28.44 7.98 22.49
N ILE A 87 28.75 7.44 21.32
CA ILE A 87 29.87 6.49 21.11
C ILE A 87 31.13 7.18 20.55
N ILE A 88 31.06 8.49 20.27
CA ILE A 88 32.20 9.36 19.90
C ILE A 88 32.62 10.19 21.12
#